data_AF-A0A1X0IDF1-F1
#
_entry.id   AF-A0A1X0IDF1-F1
#
_cell.length_a   1.000
_cell.length_b   1.000
_cell.length_c   1.000
_cell.angle_alpha   90.00
_cell.angle_beta   90.00
_cell.angle_gamma   90.00
#
_symmetry.space_group_name_H-M   'P 1'
#
loop_
_entity.id
_entity.type
_entity.pdbx_description
1 polymer ?
#
loop_
_entity_poly.entity_id
_entity_poly.type
_entity_poly.pdbx_seq_one_letter_code
_entity_poly.pdbx_strand_id
1 'polypeptide(L)'
;MLVRRLGDVGLAAVLTAAALALPAVLPPSAIPNAAAANCPPVQVVFARGRMESPGVGALGNAFISSLRSKVNKNIGVYAVNYPADTEVAQGANDMSHHVQDMITNCPSTRLVLGGYSLGAAVTDVVLAAPIGAFGFDSPLPPGADQHIAAVALFGNGSQWVGPITNFSPIYNDRTIELCHGADPICNPADPNTWKANWPQHLAGAYIDAGMANQAADFVAGKL
;
A
#
# COMPACT_ATOMS: atom_id res chain seq x y z
N MET A 1 -44.25 -80.93 -19.33
CA MET A 1 -44.30 -79.92 -18.26
C MET A 1 -44.98 -78.69 -18.85
N LEU A 2 -46.31 -78.50 -18.83
CA LEU A 2 -47.19 -78.13 -17.70
C LEU A 2 -46.51 -77.07 -16.80
N VAL A 3 -46.99 -75.84 -16.59
CA VAL A 3 -48.37 -75.30 -16.47
C VAL A 3 -48.38 -73.81 -16.84
N ARG A 4 -49.52 -73.34 -17.38
CA ARG A 4 -49.88 -71.96 -17.74
C ARG A 4 -50.77 -71.38 -16.62
N ARG A 5 -50.55 -70.14 -16.13
CA ARG A 5 -51.59 -69.36 -15.43
C ARG A 5 -51.42 -67.85 -15.65
N LEU A 6 -52.54 -67.21 -15.98
CA LEU A 6 -52.78 -65.77 -16.09
C LEU A 6 -53.39 -65.25 -14.78
N GLY A 7 -53.18 -63.94 -14.53
CA GLY A 7 -54.14 -63.01 -13.91
C GLY A 7 -54.28 -63.04 -12.38
N ASP A 8 -54.07 -61.89 -11.71
CA ASP A 8 -55.20 -61.11 -11.18
C ASP A 8 -54.76 -59.80 -10.46
N VAL A 9 -55.75 -58.90 -10.40
CA VAL A 9 -55.78 -57.51 -9.93
C VAL A 9 -55.94 -57.42 -8.40
N GLY A 10 -55.47 -56.34 -7.77
CA GLY A 10 -55.99 -55.88 -6.47
C GLY A 10 -55.09 -54.81 -5.83
N LEU A 11 -55.43 -53.52 -5.87
CA LEU A 11 -56.39 -52.75 -5.05
C LEU A 11 -55.64 -51.94 -3.97
N ALA A 12 -55.87 -50.63 -3.99
CA ALA A 12 -55.23 -49.59 -3.19
C ALA A 12 -55.59 -49.66 -1.69
N ALA A 13 -54.67 -49.22 -0.84
CA ALA A 13 -54.94 -48.81 0.53
C ALA A 13 -54.30 -47.44 0.78
N VAL A 14 -55.13 -46.43 1.00
CA VAL A 14 -54.77 -45.09 1.44
C VAL A 14 -54.63 -45.12 2.96
N LEU A 15 -53.46 -44.74 3.48
CA LEU A 15 -53.25 -44.51 4.92
C LEU A 15 -52.85 -43.06 5.14
N THR A 16 -53.74 -42.33 5.80
CA THR A 16 -53.54 -41.00 6.36
C THR A 16 -52.67 -41.10 7.61
N ALA A 17 -51.49 -40.47 7.60
CA ALA A 17 -50.65 -40.31 8.79
C ALA A 17 -50.56 -38.82 9.15
N ALA A 18 -50.97 -38.49 10.38
CA ALA A 18 -50.91 -37.17 10.96
C ALA A 18 -49.45 -36.72 11.13
N ALA A 19 -49.09 -35.57 10.55
CA ALA A 19 -47.77 -34.96 10.71
C ALA A 19 -47.70 -34.19 12.04
N LEU A 20 -46.94 -34.72 12.99
CA LEU A 20 -46.46 -33.98 14.16
C LEU A 20 -45.38 -32.99 13.70
N ALA A 21 -45.67 -31.70 13.74
CA ALA A 21 -44.70 -30.64 13.50
C ALA A 21 -43.73 -30.56 14.69
N LEU A 22 -42.50 -31.04 14.51
CA LEU A 22 -41.38 -30.75 15.40
C LEU A 22 -40.81 -29.36 15.06
N PRO A 23 -40.47 -28.51 16.04
CA PRO A 23 -39.75 -27.28 15.75
C PRO A 23 -38.35 -27.65 15.24
N ALA A 24 -38.04 -27.25 14.00
CA ALA A 24 -36.72 -27.37 13.44
C ALA A 24 -35.77 -26.49 14.26
N VAL A 25 -34.94 -27.11 15.09
CA VAL A 25 -33.80 -26.44 15.74
C VAL A 25 -32.79 -26.17 14.63
N LEU A 26 -32.80 -24.95 14.10
CA LEU A 26 -31.77 -24.50 13.17
C LEU A 26 -30.44 -24.50 13.91
N PRO A 27 -29.38 -25.15 13.37
CA PRO A 27 -28.05 -25.01 13.95
C PRO A 27 -27.67 -23.53 13.96
N PRO A 28 -26.92 -23.05 14.96
CA PRO A 28 -26.43 -21.68 14.95
C PRO A 28 -25.68 -21.48 13.63
N SER A 29 -26.14 -20.53 12.84
CA SER A 29 -25.47 -20.07 11.63
C SER A 29 -24.02 -19.81 12.00
N ALA A 30 -23.12 -20.67 11.51
CA ALA A 30 -21.71 -20.42 11.55
C ALA A 30 -21.50 -19.10 10.82
N ILE A 31 -21.28 -18.04 11.59
CA ILE A 31 -20.78 -16.78 11.05
C ILE A 31 -19.53 -17.20 10.29
N PRO A 32 -19.46 -17.02 8.96
CA PRO A 32 -18.21 -17.27 8.28
C PRO A 32 -17.21 -16.34 8.95
N ASN A 33 -16.27 -16.92 9.71
CA ASN A 33 -15.05 -16.23 10.05
C ASN A 33 -14.47 -15.86 8.70
N ALA A 34 -14.58 -14.59 8.32
CA ALA A 34 -13.79 -14.04 7.24
C ALA A 34 -12.37 -14.52 7.54
N ALA A 35 -11.82 -15.39 6.69
CA ALA A 35 -10.43 -15.78 6.81
C ALA A 35 -9.68 -14.46 6.89
N ALA A 36 -9.09 -14.17 8.06
CA ALA A 36 -8.39 -12.92 8.27
C ALA A 36 -7.45 -12.78 7.06
N ALA A 37 -7.62 -11.71 6.29
CA ALA A 37 -6.55 -11.32 5.39
C ALA A 37 -5.29 -11.34 6.25
N ASN A 38 -4.24 -12.03 5.82
CA ASN A 38 -2.97 -12.08 6.54
C ASN A 38 -2.36 -10.67 6.52
N CYS A 39 -2.91 -9.75 7.33
CA CYS A 39 -2.55 -8.36 7.39
C CYS A 39 -1.17 -8.28 8.02
N PRO A 40 -0.17 -7.74 7.32
CA PRO A 40 1.14 -7.58 7.92
C PRO A 40 1.05 -6.52 9.03
N PRO A 41 1.79 -6.65 10.15
CA PRO A 41 1.82 -5.63 11.18
C PRO A 41 2.34 -4.28 10.64
N VAL A 42 3.18 -4.31 9.61
CA VAL A 42 3.71 -3.14 8.91
C VAL A 42 3.63 -3.36 7.41
N GLN A 43 3.23 -2.34 6.65
CA GLN A 43 3.34 -2.37 5.20
C GLN A 43 4.03 -1.11 4.67
N VAL A 44 5.04 -1.31 3.83
CA VAL A 44 5.69 -0.24 3.08
C VAL A 44 5.01 -0.10 1.73
N VAL A 45 4.49 1.10 1.44
CA VAL A 45 3.85 1.47 0.17
C VAL A 45 4.80 2.43 -0.53
N PHE A 46 5.49 1.97 -1.57
CA PHE A 46 6.64 2.69 -2.15
C PHE A 46 6.46 2.98 -3.64
N ALA A 47 6.64 4.25 -4.03
CA ALA A 47 6.67 4.68 -5.43
C ALA A 47 8.10 4.82 -5.94
N ARG A 48 8.41 4.12 -7.04
CA ARG A 48 9.75 4.10 -7.65
C ARG A 48 10.10 5.42 -8.37
N GLY A 49 11.34 5.55 -8.82
CA GLY A 49 11.78 6.69 -9.63
C GLY A 49 11.35 6.61 -11.09
N ARG A 50 11.51 7.73 -11.80
CA ARG A 50 11.23 7.80 -13.24
C ARG A 50 12.05 6.75 -14.01
N MET A 51 11.41 6.07 -14.96
CA MET A 51 11.95 5.04 -15.85
C MET A 51 12.48 3.78 -15.15
N GLU A 52 12.25 3.61 -13.84
CA GLU A 52 12.54 2.34 -13.18
C GLU A 52 11.55 1.25 -13.62
N SER A 53 12.01 0.01 -13.71
CA SER A 53 11.15 -1.15 -14.01
C SER A 53 10.08 -1.36 -12.93
N PRO A 54 8.94 -2.01 -13.23
CA PRO A 54 7.90 -2.30 -12.24
C PRO A 54 8.45 -2.96 -10.96
N GLY A 55 7.94 -2.51 -9.81
CA GLY A 55 8.46 -2.83 -8.47
C GLY A 55 8.73 -1.57 -7.66
N VAL A 56 9.47 -1.69 -6.56
CA VAL A 56 9.81 -0.56 -5.66
C VAL A 56 11.07 0.22 -6.09
N GLY A 57 11.71 -0.18 -7.19
CA GLY A 57 12.96 0.43 -7.66
C GLY A 57 14.19 0.03 -6.84
N ALA A 58 15.38 0.45 -7.27
CA ALA A 58 16.64 0.09 -6.62
C ALA A 58 16.73 0.65 -5.19
N LEU A 59 16.40 1.93 -5.03
CA LEU A 59 16.46 2.60 -3.72
C LEU A 59 15.39 2.10 -2.75
N GLY A 60 14.17 1.86 -3.23
CA GLY A 60 13.11 1.26 -2.42
C GLY A 60 13.48 -0.14 -1.93
N ASN A 61 14.08 -0.97 -2.79
CA ASN A 61 14.59 -2.30 -2.38
C ASN A 61 15.65 -2.20 -1.28
N ALA A 62 16.62 -1.29 -1.42
CA ALA A 62 17.67 -1.08 -0.43
C ALA A 62 17.09 -0.61 0.92
N PHE A 63 16.17 0.36 0.89
CA PHE A 63 15.48 0.88 2.08
C PHE A 63 14.68 -0.22 2.78
N ILE A 64 13.84 -0.96 2.06
CA ILE A 64 12.99 -2.03 2.62
C ILE A 64 13.85 -3.17 3.18
N SER A 65 14.92 -3.56 2.50
CA SER A 65 15.84 -4.59 3.00
C SER A 65 16.52 -4.15 4.28
N SER A 66 16.96 -2.89 4.36
CA SER A 66 17.55 -2.35 5.58
C SER A 66 16.52 -2.31 6.72
N LEU A 67 15.29 -1.85 6.45
CA LEU A 67 14.23 -1.81 7.45
C LEU A 67 13.90 -3.19 8.02
N ARG A 68 13.80 -4.21 7.16
CA ARG A 68 13.60 -5.61 7.58
C ARG A 68 14.69 -6.14 8.50
N SER A 69 15.92 -5.65 8.38
CA SER A 69 17.02 -6.03 9.28
C SER A 69 16.94 -5.36 10.66
N LYS A 70 16.16 -4.27 10.79
CA LYS A 70 16.09 -3.44 12.01
C LYS A 70 14.86 -3.72 12.87
N VAL A 71 13.82 -4.35 12.30
CA VAL A 71 12.58 -4.61 13.03
C VAL A 71 12.28 -6.11 13.09
N ASN A 72 11.85 -6.59 14.25
CA ASN A 72 11.34 -7.95 14.43
C ASN A 72 9.84 -8.02 14.11
N LYS A 73 9.45 -7.52 12.92
CA LYS A 73 8.07 -7.48 12.44
C LYS A 73 8.04 -7.92 10.97
N ASN A 74 7.00 -8.65 10.57
CA ASN A 74 6.79 -8.95 9.16
C ASN A 74 6.43 -7.66 8.39
N ILE A 75 7.19 -7.35 7.34
CA ILE A 75 6.96 -6.17 6.50
C ILE A 75 6.38 -6.62 5.16
N GLY A 76 5.11 -6.29 4.96
CA GLY A 76 4.48 -6.30 3.64
C GLY A 76 5.03 -5.17 2.76
N VAL A 77 5.05 -5.39 1.46
CA VAL A 77 5.50 -4.39 0.48
C VAL A 77 4.43 -4.25 -0.57
N TYR A 78 4.04 -3.00 -0.84
CA TYR A 78 3.25 -2.63 -1.98
C TYR A 78 4.09 -1.71 -2.87
N ALA A 79 4.34 -2.16 -4.10
CA ALA A 79 4.95 -1.34 -5.12
C ALA A 79 3.83 -0.58 -5.84
N VAL A 80 3.87 0.75 -5.79
CA VAL A 80 2.86 1.57 -6.46
C VAL A 80 2.84 1.24 -7.95
N ASN A 81 1.65 0.94 -8.45
CA ASN A 81 1.42 0.44 -9.79
C ASN A 81 1.09 1.59 -10.75
N TYR A 82 2.12 2.12 -11.38
CA TYR A 82 2.02 3.18 -12.38
C TYR A 82 3.18 3.04 -13.38
N PRO A 83 3.12 3.68 -14.57
CA PRO A 83 4.17 3.52 -15.58
C PRO A 83 5.53 4.09 -15.17
N ALA A 84 5.55 5.07 -14.26
CA ALA A 84 6.74 5.76 -13.78
C ALA A 84 7.52 6.48 -14.88
N ASP A 85 6.84 7.12 -15.84
CA ASP A 85 7.48 8.13 -16.68
C ASP A 85 7.03 9.51 -16.23
N THR A 86 5.81 9.93 -16.56
CA THR A 86 5.27 11.25 -16.20
C THR A 86 4.05 11.20 -15.26
N GLU A 87 3.58 10.01 -14.92
CA GLU A 87 2.21 9.78 -14.45
C GLU A 87 2.07 9.91 -12.93
N VAL A 88 2.45 11.06 -12.37
CA VAL A 88 2.37 11.32 -10.92
C VAL A 88 0.94 11.12 -10.39
N ALA A 89 -0.07 11.66 -11.08
CA ALA A 89 -1.47 11.52 -10.66
C ALA A 89 -1.94 10.06 -10.62
N GLN A 90 -1.55 9.24 -11.60
CA GLN A 90 -1.91 7.81 -11.62
C GLN A 90 -1.25 7.07 -10.46
N GLY A 91 0.04 7.33 -10.21
CA GLY A 91 0.74 6.77 -9.06
C GLY A 91 0.13 7.21 -7.72
N ALA A 92 -0.30 8.47 -7.62
CA ALA A 92 -0.93 8.99 -6.41
C ALA A 92 -2.30 8.35 -6.18
N ASN A 93 -3.12 8.19 -7.21
CA ASN A 93 -4.40 7.49 -7.10
C ASN A 93 -4.20 6.02 -6.69
N ASP A 94 -3.24 5.31 -7.29
CA ASP A 94 -2.93 3.93 -6.94
C ASP A 94 -2.45 3.81 -5.47
N MET A 95 -1.51 4.66 -5.05
CA MET A 95 -1.05 4.71 -3.66
C MET A 95 -2.20 5.03 -2.70
N SER A 96 -3.03 6.04 -2.99
CA SER A 96 -4.17 6.43 -2.16
C SER A 96 -5.22 5.34 -2.04
N HIS A 97 -5.57 4.66 -3.14
CA HIS A 97 -6.53 3.55 -3.11
C HIS A 97 -6.00 2.42 -2.25
N HIS A 98 -4.73 2.03 -2.44
CA HIS A 98 -4.13 0.97 -1.63
C HIS A 98 -4.05 1.33 -0.14
N VAL A 99 -3.73 2.58 0.20
CA VAL A 99 -3.75 3.07 1.59
C VAL A 99 -5.15 2.96 2.20
N GLN A 100 -6.18 3.40 1.48
CA GLN A 100 -7.58 3.33 1.94
C GLN A 100 -8.07 1.88 2.08
N ASP A 101 -7.66 1.00 1.16
CA ASP A 101 -7.96 -0.44 1.21
C ASP A 101 -7.33 -1.07 2.45
N MET A 102 -6.09 -0.72 2.78
CA MET A 102 -5.41 -1.20 3.98
C MET A 102 -6.04 -0.68 5.26
N ILE A 103 -6.45 0.59 5.30
CA ILE A 103 -7.16 1.16 6.45
C ILE A 103 -8.47 0.40 6.70
N THR A 104 -9.20 0.05 5.63
CA THR A 104 -10.50 -0.64 5.72
C THR A 104 -10.35 -2.11 6.06
N ASN A 105 -9.45 -2.82 5.39
CA ASN A 105 -9.33 -4.27 5.50
C ASN A 105 -8.30 -4.74 6.54
N CYS A 106 -7.35 -3.88 6.89
CA CYS A 106 -6.24 -4.14 7.80
C CYS A 106 -5.99 -2.94 8.75
N PRO A 107 -6.99 -2.50 9.54
CA PRO A 107 -6.92 -1.24 10.31
C PRO A 107 -5.78 -1.19 11.33
N SER A 108 -5.27 -2.35 11.78
CA SER A 108 -4.14 -2.43 12.71
C SER A 108 -2.77 -2.39 12.03
N THR A 109 -2.69 -2.49 10.70
CA THR A 109 -1.42 -2.39 9.98
C THR A 109 -0.89 -0.96 10.06
N ARG A 110 0.38 -0.82 10.44
CA ARG A 110 1.10 0.46 10.37
C ARG A 110 1.63 0.67 8.96
N LEU A 111 1.22 1.76 8.32
CA LEU A 111 1.63 2.11 6.96
C LEU A 111 2.88 2.98 6.98
N VAL A 112 3.82 2.66 6.10
CA VAL A 112 4.99 3.49 5.79
C VAL A 112 4.89 3.89 4.34
N LEU A 113 4.71 5.18 4.08
CA LEU A 113 4.70 5.68 2.70
C LEU A 113 6.12 6.09 2.30
N GLY A 114 6.48 5.88 1.05
CA GLY A 114 7.77 6.34 0.58
C GLY A 114 7.84 6.50 -0.92
N GLY A 115 8.85 7.24 -1.34
CA GLY A 115 9.04 7.54 -2.74
C GLY A 115 10.44 8.05 -3.06
N TYR A 116 10.88 7.80 -4.28
CA TYR A 116 12.14 8.30 -4.81
C TYR A 116 11.89 9.13 -6.08
N SER A 117 12.48 10.33 -6.17
CA SER A 117 12.40 11.18 -7.38
C SER A 117 10.94 11.47 -7.76
N LEU A 118 10.50 11.09 -8.97
CA LEU A 118 9.10 11.12 -9.40
C LEU A 118 8.16 10.43 -8.40
N GLY A 119 8.60 9.32 -7.79
CA GLY A 119 7.83 8.62 -6.76
C GLY A 119 7.71 9.39 -5.46
N ALA A 120 8.67 10.26 -5.11
CA ALA A 120 8.52 11.15 -3.96
C ALA A 120 7.41 12.17 -4.23
N ALA A 121 7.32 12.70 -5.46
CA ALA A 121 6.21 13.56 -5.87
C ALA A 121 4.85 12.82 -5.84
N VAL A 122 4.81 11.53 -6.17
CA VAL A 122 3.62 10.69 -5.99
C VAL A 122 3.17 10.68 -4.52
N THR A 123 4.09 10.42 -3.60
CA THR A 123 3.78 10.42 -2.16
C THR A 123 3.37 11.80 -1.65
N ASP A 124 4.01 12.87 -2.13
CA ASP A 124 3.66 14.25 -1.77
C ASP A 124 2.23 14.60 -2.15
N VAL A 125 1.77 14.22 -3.35
CA VAL A 125 0.38 14.42 -3.78
C VAL A 125 -0.59 13.73 -2.83
N VAL A 126 -0.32 12.47 -2.46
CA VAL A 126 -1.16 11.70 -1.52
C VAL A 126 -1.27 12.38 -0.15
N LEU A 127 -0.17 12.93 0.35
CA LEU A 127 -0.11 13.51 1.70
C LEU A 127 -0.59 14.95 1.80
N ALA A 128 -0.50 15.72 0.71
CA ALA A 128 -0.71 17.18 0.74
C ALA A 128 -1.85 17.69 -0.12
N ALA A 129 -2.40 16.93 -1.07
CA ALA A 129 -3.54 17.38 -1.88
C ALA A 129 -4.87 17.13 -1.13
N PRO A 130 -5.56 18.16 -0.62
CA PRO A 130 -6.79 17.97 0.16
C PRO A 130 -8.02 17.70 -0.71
N ILE A 131 -7.90 17.89 -2.02
CA ILE A 131 -8.95 17.69 -3.03
C ILE A 131 -8.35 17.07 -4.28
N GLY A 132 -9.17 16.34 -5.04
CA GLY A 132 -8.80 15.86 -6.36
C GLY A 132 -8.62 17.00 -7.36
N ALA A 133 -7.49 17.02 -8.07
CA ALA A 133 -7.18 17.96 -9.15
C ALA A 133 -6.10 17.38 -10.07
N PHE A 134 -6.02 17.88 -11.31
CA PHE A 134 -4.98 17.50 -12.29
C PHE A 134 -4.81 15.98 -12.49
N GLY A 135 -5.92 15.24 -12.41
CA GLY A 135 -5.96 13.78 -12.57
C GLY A 135 -5.83 12.98 -11.27
N PHE A 136 -5.46 13.62 -10.15
CA PHE A 136 -5.61 13.01 -8.82
C PHE A 136 -7.07 13.10 -8.40
N ASP A 137 -7.68 12.00 -7.96
CA ASP A 137 -9.10 11.92 -7.63
C ASP A 137 -9.39 11.19 -6.31
N SER A 138 -8.35 10.73 -5.62
CA SER A 138 -8.46 9.91 -4.43
C SER A 138 -7.72 10.52 -3.22
N PRO A 139 -8.15 11.70 -2.72
CA PRO A 139 -7.57 12.27 -1.50
C PRO A 139 -7.79 11.33 -0.31
N LEU A 140 -6.80 11.25 0.59
CA LEU A 140 -6.93 10.42 1.79
C LEU A 140 -8.10 10.91 2.67
N PRO A 141 -8.95 10.00 3.18
CA PRO A 141 -10.06 10.38 4.05
C PRO A 141 -9.56 10.88 5.42
N PRO A 142 -10.36 11.67 6.15
CA PRO A 142 -10.04 12.08 7.51
C PRO A 142 -9.70 10.88 8.41
N GLY A 143 -8.64 10.99 9.20
CA GLY A 143 -8.18 9.92 10.10
C GLY A 143 -7.19 8.94 9.47
N ALA A 144 -6.95 9.00 8.15
CA ALA A 144 -5.94 8.15 7.49
C ALA A 144 -4.52 8.37 8.05
N ASP A 145 -4.23 9.59 8.52
CA ASP A 145 -2.97 9.97 9.17
C ASP A 145 -2.65 9.12 10.40
N GLN A 146 -3.67 8.62 11.11
CA GLN A 146 -3.49 7.79 12.29
C GLN A 146 -2.90 6.41 11.97
N HIS A 147 -3.08 5.94 10.73
CA HIS A 147 -2.57 4.66 10.24
C HIS A 147 -1.16 4.79 9.64
N ILE A 148 -0.75 5.99 9.24
CA ILE A 148 0.57 6.27 8.67
C ILE A 148 1.57 6.50 9.82
N ALA A 149 2.49 5.54 9.98
CA ALA A 149 3.52 5.56 11.00
C ALA A 149 4.74 6.38 10.60
N ALA A 150 5.12 6.36 9.32
CA ALA A 150 6.26 7.11 8.83
C ALA A 150 6.16 7.40 7.33
N VAL A 151 6.92 8.41 6.89
CA VAL A 151 7.10 8.79 5.49
C VAL A 151 8.61 8.87 5.20
N ALA A 152 9.08 8.21 4.14
CA ALA A 152 10.49 8.21 3.74
C ALA A 152 10.64 8.63 2.27
N LEU A 153 11.17 9.85 2.07
CA LEU A 153 11.29 10.46 0.74
C LEU A 153 12.76 10.65 0.38
N PHE A 154 13.09 10.35 -0.87
CA PHE A 154 14.45 10.45 -1.39
C PHE A 154 14.46 11.26 -2.69
N GLY A 155 15.35 12.24 -2.80
CA GLY A 155 15.47 13.05 -4.01
C GLY A 155 14.17 13.79 -4.33
N ASN A 156 13.50 14.32 -3.30
CA ASN A 156 12.18 14.91 -3.42
C ASN A 156 12.24 16.34 -3.99
N GLY A 157 11.53 16.59 -5.10
CA GLY A 157 11.51 17.88 -5.77
C GLY A 157 10.72 18.97 -5.05
N SER A 158 9.80 18.63 -4.15
CA SER A 158 9.02 19.63 -3.41
C SER A 158 9.89 20.57 -2.57
N GLN A 159 11.11 20.15 -2.19
CA GLN A 159 12.11 20.99 -1.53
C GLN A 159 12.36 22.35 -2.20
N TRP A 160 12.14 22.48 -3.51
CA TRP A 160 12.23 23.76 -4.23
C TRP A 160 11.20 24.80 -3.79
N VAL A 161 10.05 24.37 -3.29
CA VAL A 161 8.98 25.21 -2.75
C VAL A 161 8.85 25.08 -1.23
N GLY A 162 9.66 24.21 -0.62
CA GLY A 162 9.69 23.89 0.81
C GLY A 162 9.38 22.41 1.07
N PRO A 163 9.86 21.84 2.18
CA PRO A 163 9.61 20.43 2.51
C PRO A 163 8.11 20.14 2.60
N ILE A 164 7.69 18.90 2.32
CA ILE A 164 6.26 18.52 2.31
C ILE A 164 5.57 18.79 3.65
N THR A 165 6.35 18.78 4.72
CA THR A 165 5.98 19.13 6.10
C THR A 165 5.44 20.56 6.27
N ASN A 166 5.74 21.47 5.33
CA ASN A 166 5.12 22.79 5.30
C ASN A 166 3.68 22.75 4.77
N PHE A 167 3.37 21.79 3.89
CA PHE A 167 2.06 21.63 3.26
C PHE A 167 1.17 20.62 3.99
N SER A 168 1.79 19.64 4.67
CA SER A 168 1.10 18.65 5.49
C SER A 168 1.77 18.54 6.88
N PRO A 169 1.59 19.56 7.76
CA PRO A 169 2.27 19.63 9.05
C PRO A 169 2.00 18.46 10.01
N ILE A 170 0.92 17.73 9.77
CA ILE A 170 0.51 16.57 10.58
C ILE A 170 1.53 15.41 10.53
N TYR A 171 2.38 15.36 9.49
CA TYR A 171 3.39 14.33 9.32
C TYR A 171 4.80 14.77 9.77
N ASN A 172 4.97 15.98 10.29
CA ASN A 172 6.30 16.54 10.62
C ASN A 172 7.11 15.68 11.57
N ASP A 173 6.44 15.02 12.51
CA ASP A 173 7.06 14.17 13.50
C ASP A 173 7.48 12.80 12.94
N ARG A 174 7.07 12.45 11.72
CA ARG A 174 7.25 11.12 11.13
C ARG A 174 7.66 11.11 9.67
N THR A 175 8.09 12.23 9.13
CA THR A 175 8.66 12.32 7.78
C THR A 175 10.17 12.47 7.84
N ILE A 176 10.88 11.68 7.03
CA ILE A 176 12.29 11.90 6.70
C ILE A 176 12.42 12.17 5.20
N GLU A 177 13.08 13.28 4.87
CA GLU A 177 13.40 13.66 3.50
C GLU A 177 14.91 13.68 3.33
N LEU A 178 15.42 12.87 2.41
CA LEU A 178 16.84 12.73 2.15
C LEU A 178 17.16 13.30 0.76
N CYS A 179 18.11 14.23 0.74
CA CYS A 179 18.64 14.84 -0.46
C CYS A 179 20.15 14.60 -0.51
N HIS A 180 20.62 13.93 -1.55
CA HIS A 180 22.02 13.52 -1.63
C HIS A 180 22.90 14.62 -2.22
N GLY A 181 23.88 15.09 -1.45
CA GLY A 181 24.88 16.05 -1.91
C GLY A 181 24.27 17.26 -2.61
N ALA A 182 24.68 17.49 -3.85
CA ALA A 182 24.19 18.57 -4.72
C ALA A 182 23.10 18.11 -5.69
N ASP A 183 22.35 17.04 -5.38
CA ASP A 183 21.26 16.52 -6.22
C ASP A 183 20.38 17.68 -6.74
N PRO A 184 20.33 17.89 -8.07
CA PRO A 184 19.65 19.02 -8.66
C PRO A 184 18.12 18.93 -8.57
N ILE A 185 17.56 17.75 -8.27
CA ILE A 185 16.12 17.59 -8.11
C ILE A 185 15.65 18.14 -6.77
N CYS A 186 16.36 17.87 -5.67
CA CYS A 186 15.92 18.24 -4.33
C CYS A 186 16.68 19.42 -3.69
N ASN A 187 17.76 19.89 -4.32
CA ASN A 187 18.36 21.18 -3.99
C ASN A 187 17.95 22.23 -5.04
N PRO A 188 17.77 23.51 -4.65
CA PRO A 188 17.74 24.61 -5.59
C PRO A 188 19.02 24.65 -6.44
N ALA A 189 18.95 24.02 -7.60
CA ALA A 189 20.07 23.82 -8.50
C ALA A 189 20.40 25.11 -9.25
N ASP A 190 21.68 25.46 -9.25
CA ASP A 190 22.23 26.40 -10.23
C ASP A 190 22.11 25.76 -11.63
N PRO A 191 21.39 26.39 -12.59
CA PRO A 191 21.24 25.87 -13.95
C PRO A 191 22.58 25.55 -14.63
N ASN A 192 23.68 26.24 -14.24
CA ASN A 192 25.00 26.02 -14.79
C ASN A 192 25.66 24.72 -14.30
N THR A 193 25.22 24.17 -13.17
CA THR A 193 25.78 22.95 -12.56
C THR A 193 24.84 21.74 -12.66
N TRP A 194 23.59 21.94 -13.10
CA TRP A 194 22.55 20.90 -13.19
C TRP A 194 23.07 19.59 -13.79
N LYS A 195 23.66 19.66 -14.98
CA LYS A 195 24.15 18.48 -15.70
C LYS A 195 25.28 17.77 -14.95
N ALA A 196 26.19 18.53 -14.33
CA ALA A 196 27.31 17.98 -13.57
C ALA A 196 26.84 17.33 -12.27
N ASN A 197 25.76 17.83 -11.67
CA ASN A 197 25.21 17.33 -10.43
C ASN A 197 24.24 16.16 -10.62
N TRP A 198 23.76 15.88 -11.83
CA TRP A 198 22.83 14.78 -12.09
C TRP A 198 23.22 13.41 -11.51
N PRO A 199 24.51 12.98 -11.52
CA PRO A 199 24.91 11.74 -10.87
C PRO A 199 24.55 11.66 -9.38
N GLN A 200 24.45 12.81 -8.69
CA GLN A 200 24.04 12.88 -7.29
C GLN A 200 22.58 12.45 -7.09
N HIS A 201 21.74 12.59 -8.11
CA HIS A 201 20.33 12.18 -8.07
C HIS A 201 20.15 10.67 -8.21
N LEU A 202 21.10 9.96 -8.82
CA LEU A 202 20.95 8.53 -9.15
C LEU A 202 20.75 7.69 -7.89
N ALA A 203 19.86 6.69 -7.96
CA ALA A 203 19.56 5.80 -6.84
C ALA A 203 20.82 5.19 -6.20
N GLY A 204 21.83 4.84 -7.01
CA GLY A 204 23.12 4.34 -6.51
C GLY A 204 23.81 5.30 -5.56
N ALA A 205 23.79 6.62 -5.83
CA ALA A 205 24.42 7.61 -4.97
C ALA A 205 23.78 7.67 -3.57
N TYR A 206 22.45 7.58 -3.51
CA TYR A 206 21.71 7.48 -2.25
C TYR A 206 22.02 6.19 -1.48
N ILE A 207 22.11 5.07 -2.19
CA ILE A 207 22.41 3.76 -1.59
C ILE A 207 23.84 3.77 -1.02
N ASP A 208 24.82 4.19 -1.82
CA ASP A 208 26.24 4.19 -1.47
C ASP A 208 26.54 5.16 -0.32
N ALA A 209 25.79 6.27 -0.23
CA ALA A 209 25.86 7.20 0.89
C ALA A 209 25.19 6.70 2.18
N GLY A 210 24.59 5.50 2.18
CA GLY A 210 23.92 4.92 3.35
C GLY A 210 22.57 5.55 3.67
N MET A 211 22.00 6.37 2.78
CA MET A 211 20.74 7.07 3.03
C MET A 211 19.55 6.11 3.13
N ALA A 212 19.57 5.00 2.39
CA ALA A 212 18.59 3.93 2.54
C ALA A 212 18.57 3.35 3.98
N ASN A 213 19.76 3.18 4.58
CA ASN A 213 19.88 2.73 5.96
C ASN A 213 19.43 3.82 6.96
N GLN A 214 19.80 5.08 6.73
CA GLN A 214 19.37 6.21 7.55
C GLN A 214 17.83 6.32 7.61
N ALA A 215 17.17 6.20 6.46
CA ALA A 215 15.70 6.19 6.40
C ALA A 215 15.13 4.97 7.13
N ALA A 216 15.73 3.80 6.98
CA ALA A 216 15.30 2.60 7.71
C ALA A 216 15.44 2.74 9.23
N ASP A 217 16.52 3.36 9.72
CA ASP A 217 16.70 3.67 11.15
C ASP A 217 15.59 4.61 11.66
N PHE A 218 15.32 5.67 10.92
CA PHE A 218 14.25 6.61 11.26
C PHE A 218 12.88 5.92 11.31
N VAL A 219 12.54 5.15 10.27
CA VAL A 219 11.25 4.46 10.17
C VAL A 219 11.13 3.39 11.26
N ALA A 220 12.18 2.64 11.56
CA ALA A 220 12.18 1.66 12.65
C ALA A 220 11.84 2.32 14.00
N GLY A 221 12.30 3.56 14.24
CA GLY A 221 11.98 4.34 15.44
C GLY A 221 10.52 4.84 15.51
N LYS A 222 9.71 4.67 14.45
CA LYS A 222 8.29 5.06 14.40
C LYS A 222 7.31 3.88 14.43
N LEU A 223 7.82 2.65 14.32
CA LEU A 223 7.04 1.40 14.23
C LEU A 223 6.91 0.68 15.57
#